data_AF-A0A067SJM5-F1
#
_entry.id   AF-A0A067SJM5-F1
#
_cell.length_a   1.000
_cell.length_b   1.000
_cell.length_c   1.000
_cell.angle_alpha   90.00
_cell.angle_beta   90.00
_cell.angle_gamma   90.00
#
_symmetry.space_group_name_H-M   'P 1'
#
loop_
_entity.id
_entity.type
_entity.pdbx_description
1 polymer ?
#
loop_
_entity_poly.entity_id
_entity_poly.type
_entity_poly.pdbx_seq_one_letter_code
_entity_poly.pdbx_strand_id
1 'polypeptide(L)'
;MLGSQCKTVWYCSKDPTRSVHKKGCKETSSSIPKILSGFVANPLLHHHLQLLFIIEYKLHETPRPDTVFLARCDVAIEPADMSYIMQLVLGRLSPAEEAKGTEGMLQVKAFVPTSAPVLVNTDADAGAEVDPVCLELWKNTKKGQKDAQVGVVDFKVRGVEQTMPFGVLISDDAIARMRAGAGFEMHSALLGARTVPLSCTACFEWVFCFAFRRFLMGL
;
A
#
# COMPACT_ATOMS: atom_id res chain seq x y z
N MET A 1 19.54 16.91 31.54
CA MET A 1 20.14 16.71 30.21
C MET A 1 19.96 15.25 29.83
N LEU A 2 19.21 15.00 28.75
CA LEU A 2 19.21 13.84 27.84
C LEU A 2 17.90 13.90 27.06
N GLY A 3 17.90 14.68 25.98
CA GLY A 3 16.81 14.71 25.02
C GLY A 3 16.97 13.53 24.06
N SER A 4 16.03 12.60 24.10
CA SER A 4 15.95 11.44 23.20
C SER A 4 14.56 11.38 22.56
N GLN A 5 14.26 12.36 21.70
CA GLN A 5 13.03 12.36 20.91
C GLN A 5 13.35 12.70 19.46
N CYS A 6 13.86 11.70 18.74
CA CYS A 6 13.74 11.52 17.28
C CYS A 6 14.38 10.17 16.95
N LYS A 7 13.57 9.11 16.88
CA LYS A 7 14.04 7.74 16.53
C LYS A 7 13.76 7.37 15.07
N THR A 8 13.59 8.35 14.18
CA THR A 8 13.03 8.04 12.86
C THR A 8 13.57 8.84 11.66
N VAL A 9 14.81 9.35 11.68
CA VAL A 9 15.53 9.71 10.43
C VAL A 9 17.06 9.56 10.62
N TRP A 10 17.72 8.87 9.70
CA TRP A 10 19.16 8.55 9.72
C TRP A 10 20.10 9.66 9.24
N TYR A 11 19.61 10.85 8.90
CA TYR A 11 20.47 12.01 8.58
C TYR A 11 19.81 13.30 9.07
N CYS A 12 20.04 13.64 10.34
CA CYS A 12 19.99 15.04 10.76
C CYS A 12 21.43 15.44 11.07
N SER A 13 22.09 16.04 10.07
CA SER A 13 23.42 16.62 10.19
C SER A 13 23.46 17.57 11.38
N LYS A 14 24.51 17.45 12.21
CA LYS A 14 24.79 18.28 13.39
C LYS A 14 25.26 19.68 12.98
N ASP A 15 24.47 20.41 12.18
CA ASP A 15 24.81 21.78 11.82
C ASP A 15 23.86 22.78 12.53
N PRO A 16 24.33 23.52 13.55
CA PRO A 16 23.48 24.32 14.42
C PRO A 16 22.98 25.64 13.80
N THR A 17 23.27 25.94 12.53
CA THR A 17 23.11 27.31 11.98
C THR A 17 21.89 27.53 11.08
N ARG A 18 21.06 26.52 10.78
CA ARG A 18 19.82 26.70 9.99
C ARG A 18 18.56 26.59 10.86
N SER A 19 18.27 27.65 11.60
CA SER A 19 17.19 27.74 12.59
C SER A 19 15.88 28.37 12.07
N VAL A 20 15.41 27.97 10.88
CA VAL A 20 14.06 28.40 10.39
C VAL A 20 13.00 27.29 10.54
N HIS A 21 13.39 26.05 10.84
CA HIS A 21 12.42 24.95 10.93
C HIS A 21 11.76 24.78 12.32
N LYS A 22 12.17 25.55 13.33
CA LYS A 22 11.79 25.29 14.74
C LYS A 22 10.47 25.92 15.20
N LYS A 23 9.80 26.73 14.37
CA LYS A 23 8.47 27.34 14.70
C LYS A 23 7.31 26.83 13.85
N GLY A 24 7.59 26.04 12.81
CA GLY A 24 6.59 25.46 11.90
C GLY A 24 6.63 23.94 11.81
N CYS A 25 7.53 23.27 12.53
CA CYS A 25 7.46 21.82 12.72
C CYS A 25 6.42 21.54 13.82
N LYS A 26 5.13 21.67 13.48
CA LYS A 26 4.14 20.73 14.02
C LYS A 26 4.71 19.35 13.75
N GLU A 27 4.65 18.41 14.68
CA GLU A 27 4.92 17.00 14.38
C GLU A 27 4.16 16.65 13.10
N THR A 28 4.83 16.62 11.97
CA THR A 28 4.22 16.24 10.71
C THR A 28 4.01 14.75 10.87
N SER A 29 2.86 14.36 11.41
CA SER A 29 1.81 13.73 10.62
C SER A 29 2.28 12.85 9.45
N SER A 30 3.33 12.06 9.64
CA SER A 30 3.56 10.89 8.80
C SER A 30 3.17 9.65 9.60
N SER A 31 1.94 9.69 10.13
CA SER A 31 1.17 8.47 10.39
C SER A 31 1.08 7.62 9.12
N ILE A 32 1.22 8.21 7.93
CA ILE A 32 1.15 7.55 6.62
C ILE A 32 2.11 6.36 6.50
N PRO A 33 3.45 6.48 6.66
CA PRO A 33 4.35 5.33 6.71
C PRO A 33 3.94 4.26 7.73
N LYS A 34 3.47 4.65 8.92
CA LYS A 34 3.02 3.69 9.94
C LYS A 34 1.73 2.98 9.52
N ILE A 35 0.80 3.70 8.92
CA ILE A 35 -0.47 3.18 8.39
C ILE A 35 -0.19 2.24 7.22
N LEU A 36 0.68 2.60 6.28
CA LEU A 36 1.09 1.76 5.16
C LEU A 36 1.85 0.52 5.64
N SER A 37 2.77 0.67 6.58
CA SER A 37 3.45 -0.45 7.24
C SER A 37 2.45 -1.39 7.92
N GLY A 38 1.47 -0.84 8.64
CA GLY A 38 0.38 -1.62 9.26
C GLY A 38 -0.53 -2.31 8.23
N PHE A 39 -0.82 -1.64 7.11
CA PHE A 39 -1.58 -2.19 5.99
C PHE A 39 -0.88 -3.41 5.39
N VAL A 40 0.42 -3.28 5.09
CA VAL A 40 1.23 -4.36 4.51
C VAL A 40 1.52 -5.48 5.52
N ALA A 41 1.60 -5.15 6.81
CA ALA A 41 1.78 -6.13 7.89
C ALA A 41 0.52 -6.94 8.20
N ASN A 42 -0.66 -6.50 7.76
CA ASN A 42 -1.89 -7.25 7.93
C ASN A 42 -1.91 -8.44 6.95
N PRO A 43 -1.92 -9.71 7.42
CA PRO A 43 -1.82 -10.87 6.54
C PRO A 43 -2.95 -10.97 5.52
N LEU A 44 -4.15 -10.52 5.89
CA LEU A 44 -5.33 -10.58 5.01
C LEU A 44 -5.22 -9.55 3.88
N LEU A 45 -4.84 -8.31 4.19
CA LEU A 45 -4.61 -7.28 3.17
C LEU A 45 -3.40 -7.62 2.31
N HIS A 46 -2.34 -8.14 2.92
CA HIS A 46 -1.17 -8.63 2.21
C HIS A 46 -1.51 -9.77 1.23
N HIS A 47 -2.37 -10.72 1.63
CA HIS A 47 -2.86 -11.76 0.73
C HIS A 47 -3.64 -11.18 -0.45
N HIS A 48 -4.47 -10.16 -0.25
CA HIS A 48 -5.16 -9.49 -1.35
C HIS A 48 -4.19 -8.79 -2.31
N LEU A 49 -3.11 -8.19 -1.80
CA LEU A 49 -2.04 -7.67 -2.67
C LEU A 49 -1.39 -8.78 -3.51
N GLN A 50 -1.13 -9.95 -2.92
CA GLN A 50 -0.60 -11.10 -3.69
C GLN A 50 -1.57 -11.51 -4.81
N LEU A 51 -2.87 -11.59 -4.51
CA LEU A 51 -3.89 -11.92 -5.52
C LEU A 51 -3.95 -10.87 -6.64
N LEU A 52 -3.84 -9.58 -6.32
CA LEU A 52 -3.77 -8.52 -7.34
C LEU A 52 -2.59 -8.73 -8.29
N PHE A 53 -1.39 -9.01 -7.77
CA PHE A 53 -0.24 -9.34 -8.61
C PHE A 53 -0.46 -10.59 -9.46
N ILE A 54 -1.03 -11.65 -8.88
CA ILE A 54 -1.28 -12.92 -9.58
C ILE A 54 -2.26 -12.72 -10.75
N ILE A 55 -3.32 -11.94 -10.55
CA ILE A 55 -4.35 -11.70 -11.57
C ILE A 55 -3.80 -10.79 -12.66
N GLU A 56 -3.23 -9.63 -12.29
CA GLU A 56 -2.73 -8.63 -13.27
C GLU A 56 -1.59 -9.18 -14.13
N TYR A 57 -0.66 -9.94 -13.53
CA TYR A 57 0.49 -10.49 -14.24
C TYR A 57 0.33 -11.95 -14.67
N LYS A 58 -0.85 -12.55 -14.48
CA LYS A 58 -1.18 -13.94 -14.82
C LYS A 58 -0.16 -14.97 -14.29
N LEU A 59 0.31 -14.74 -13.07
CA LEU A 59 1.40 -15.54 -12.46
C LEU A 59 1.00 -16.97 -12.13
N HIS A 60 -0.31 -17.24 -12.09
CA HIS A 60 -0.86 -18.58 -11.92
C HIS A 60 -0.76 -19.43 -13.19
N GLU A 61 -0.73 -18.80 -14.37
CA GLU A 61 -0.58 -19.46 -15.68
C GLU A 61 0.90 -19.60 -16.06
N THR A 62 1.66 -18.49 -15.96
CA THR A 62 3.07 -18.43 -16.36
C THR A 62 3.93 -17.92 -15.21
N PRO A 63 4.44 -18.81 -14.34
CA PRO A 63 5.34 -18.43 -13.26
C PRO A 63 6.63 -17.84 -13.82
N ARG A 64 7.06 -16.69 -13.29
CA ARG A 64 8.31 -16.05 -13.72
C ARG A 64 9.09 -15.54 -12.48
N PRO A 65 9.80 -16.43 -11.77
CA PRO A 65 10.49 -16.07 -10.53
C PRO A 65 11.63 -15.06 -10.75
N ASP A 66 12.23 -15.02 -11.94
CA ASP A 66 13.37 -14.13 -12.27
C ASP A 66 12.96 -12.79 -12.89
N THR A 67 11.70 -12.43 -12.72
CA THR A 67 11.10 -11.20 -13.25
C THR A 67 10.70 -10.28 -12.11
N VAL A 68 10.93 -8.97 -12.28
CA VAL A 68 10.43 -7.94 -11.37
C VAL A 68 9.07 -7.47 -11.88
N PHE A 69 8.05 -7.55 -11.01
CA PHE A 69 6.71 -7.03 -11.27
C PHE A 69 6.50 -5.74 -10.49
N LEU A 70 6.22 -4.63 -11.17
CA LEU A 70 6.07 -3.32 -10.55
C LEU A 70 4.63 -2.84 -10.65
N ALA A 71 3.99 -2.52 -9.55
CA ALA A 71 2.66 -1.93 -9.57
C ALA A 71 2.63 -0.66 -8.71
N ARG A 72 1.87 0.34 -9.14
CA ARG A 72 1.56 1.52 -8.35
C ARG A 72 0.23 1.32 -7.66
N CYS A 73 0.19 1.53 -6.35
CA CYS A 73 -1.03 1.54 -5.56
C CYS A 73 -1.36 2.98 -5.17
N ASP A 74 -2.36 3.58 -5.82
CA ASP A 74 -2.83 4.91 -5.45
C ASP A 74 -3.67 4.78 -4.18
N VAL A 75 -3.31 5.49 -3.12
CA VAL A 75 -4.00 5.46 -1.83
C VAL A 75 -4.43 6.87 -1.41
N ALA A 76 -5.49 6.95 -0.62
CA ALA A 76 -5.94 8.17 0.02
C ALA A 76 -6.27 7.91 1.48
N ILE A 77 -6.15 8.93 2.31
CA ILE A 77 -6.68 8.90 3.68
C ILE A 77 -8.00 9.66 3.64
N GLU A 78 -9.09 8.96 3.91
CA GLU A 78 -10.43 9.54 3.96
C GLU A 78 -10.96 9.54 5.39
N PRO A 79 -11.90 10.43 5.74
CA PRO A 79 -12.59 10.37 7.03
C PRO A 79 -13.21 9.00 7.28
N ALA A 80 -13.00 8.44 8.47
CA ALA A 80 -13.63 7.18 8.87
C ALA A 80 -15.12 7.33 9.20
N ASP A 81 -15.56 8.55 9.54
CA ASP A 81 -16.94 8.87 9.85
C ASP A 81 -17.68 9.39 8.61
N MET A 82 -18.68 8.63 8.16
CA MET A 82 -19.58 9.03 7.07
C MET A 82 -20.32 10.34 7.37
N SER A 83 -20.63 10.63 8.64
CA SER A 83 -21.27 11.88 9.02
C SER A 83 -20.38 13.08 8.68
N TYR A 84 -19.08 12.95 8.93
CA TYR A 84 -18.06 13.94 8.58
C TYR A 84 -17.92 14.10 7.07
N ILE A 85 -17.91 13.00 6.30
CA ILE A 85 -17.90 13.04 4.83
C ILE A 85 -19.12 13.81 4.30
N MET A 86 -20.32 13.50 4.80
CA MET A 86 -21.55 14.17 4.37
C MET A 86 -21.53 15.66 4.71
N GLN A 87 -21.05 16.03 5.90
CA GLN A 87 -20.91 17.44 6.26
C GLN A 87 -19.89 18.17 5.38
N LEU A 88 -18.79 17.51 5.00
CA LEU A 88 -17.78 18.05 4.10
C LEU A 88 -18.34 18.29 2.70
N VAL A 89 -19.05 17.30 2.14
CA VAL A 89 -19.71 17.41 0.82
C VAL A 89 -20.78 18.49 0.81
N LEU A 90 -21.54 18.63 1.90
CA LEU A 90 -22.59 19.64 2.03
C LEU A 90 -22.07 21.04 2.39
N GLY A 91 -20.75 21.21 2.59
CA GLY A 91 -20.17 22.48 3.03
C GLY A 91 -20.64 22.94 4.42
N ARG A 92 -21.00 21.98 5.28
CA ARG A 92 -21.59 22.21 6.61
C ARG A 92 -20.57 22.12 7.75
N LEU A 93 -19.32 21.79 7.44
CA LEU A 93 -18.24 21.79 8.42
C LEU A 93 -17.83 23.23 8.74
N SER A 94 -17.81 23.59 10.02
CA SER A 94 -17.22 24.84 10.45
C SER A 94 -15.69 24.76 10.35
N PRO A 95 -14.98 25.90 10.17
CA PRO A 95 -13.51 25.93 10.15
C PRO A 95 -12.86 25.35 11.42
N ALA A 96 -13.56 25.43 12.57
CA ALA A 96 -13.11 24.89 13.84
C ALA A 96 -13.20 23.35 13.89
N GLU A 97 -14.24 22.77 13.30
CA GLU A 97 -14.40 21.31 13.20
C GLU A 97 -13.44 20.72 12.19
N GLU A 98 -13.19 21.41 11.08
CA GLU A 98 -12.17 21.03 10.10
C GLU A 98 -10.77 21.04 10.72
N ALA A 99 -10.46 22.06 11.53
CA ALA A 99 -9.18 22.17 12.24
C ALA A 99 -8.99 21.10 13.33
N LYS A 100 -10.08 20.59 13.92
CA LYS A 100 -10.04 19.48 14.88
C LYS A 100 -9.68 18.16 14.21
N GLY A 101 -10.02 18.01 12.93
CA GLY A 101 -9.80 16.80 12.16
C GLY A 101 -10.68 15.63 12.63
N THR A 102 -10.56 14.52 11.92
CA THR A 102 -11.30 13.28 12.18
C THR A 102 -10.38 12.08 12.02
N GLU A 103 -10.80 10.92 12.53
CA GLU A 103 -10.07 9.68 12.33
C GLU A 103 -9.99 9.37 10.82
N GLY A 104 -8.78 9.02 10.37
CA GLY A 104 -8.50 8.73 8.97
C GLY A 104 -8.48 7.23 8.70
N MET A 105 -9.06 6.84 7.56
CA MET A 105 -9.10 5.49 7.03
C MET A 105 -8.28 5.46 5.74
N LEU A 106 -7.29 4.57 5.66
CA LEU A 106 -6.55 4.35 4.43
C LEU A 106 -7.45 3.61 3.42
N GLN A 107 -7.63 4.21 2.26
CA GLN A 107 -8.33 3.60 1.15
C GLN A 107 -7.38 3.42 -0.04
N VAL A 108 -7.35 2.21 -0.59
CA VAL A 108 -6.67 1.90 -1.85
C VAL A 108 -7.57 2.33 -2.99
N LYS A 109 -7.22 3.38 -3.73
CA LYS A 109 -8.02 3.94 -4.84
C LYS A 109 -7.82 3.20 -6.15
N ALA A 110 -6.59 2.80 -6.44
CA ALA A 110 -6.27 2.06 -7.67
C ALA A 110 -4.99 1.24 -7.48
N PHE A 111 -4.86 0.19 -8.27
CA PHE A 111 -3.67 -0.64 -8.46
C PHE A 111 -3.42 -0.66 -9.95
N VAL A 112 -2.28 -0.11 -10.35
CA VAL A 112 -1.94 0.14 -11.75
C VAL A 112 -0.61 -0.55 -12.01
N PRO A 113 -0.57 -1.58 -12.87
CA PRO A 113 0.69 -2.16 -13.34
C PRO A 113 1.55 -1.09 -14.01
N THR A 114 2.78 -0.86 -13.55
CA THR A 114 3.55 0.35 -13.89
C THR A 114 4.38 0.21 -15.17
N SER A 115 4.70 -1.01 -15.62
CA SER A 115 5.40 -1.25 -16.88
C SER A 115 5.39 -2.74 -17.24
N ALA A 116 5.85 -3.08 -18.44
CA ALA A 116 6.10 -4.47 -18.80
C ALA A 116 7.08 -5.12 -17.80
N PRO A 117 6.86 -6.41 -17.44
CA PRO A 117 7.74 -7.14 -16.54
C PRO A 117 9.19 -7.12 -17.03
N VAL A 118 10.14 -6.80 -16.14
CA VAL A 118 11.57 -6.71 -16.47
C VAL A 118 12.28 -7.98 -16.01
N LEU A 119 12.93 -8.68 -16.95
CA LEU A 119 13.76 -9.84 -16.67
C LEU A 119 15.08 -9.37 -16.05
N VAL A 120 15.45 -9.94 -14.90
CA VAL A 120 16.70 -9.57 -14.19
C VAL A 120 17.89 -10.40 -14.69
N ASN A 121 17.63 -11.49 -15.42
CA ASN A 121 18.63 -12.40 -15.95
C ASN A 121 18.75 -12.23 -17.47
N THR A 122 19.70 -11.40 -17.90
CA THR A 122 20.80 -11.74 -18.82
C THR A 122 21.49 -10.44 -19.20
N ASP A 123 22.81 -10.49 -19.24
CA ASP A 123 23.66 -9.46 -19.81
C ASP A 123 23.08 -8.97 -21.16
N ALA A 124 23.01 -7.65 -21.33
CA ALA A 124 22.51 -6.89 -22.48
C ALA A 124 21.00 -6.53 -22.51
N ASP A 125 20.76 -5.22 -22.45
CA ASP A 125 19.72 -4.50 -23.19
C ASP A 125 18.28 -5.00 -23.08
N ALA A 126 17.55 -4.47 -22.09
CA ALA A 126 16.09 -4.32 -22.19
C ALA A 126 15.60 -3.04 -21.52
N GLY A 127 16.05 -1.88 -22.04
CA GLY A 127 15.32 -0.60 -22.24
C GLY A 127 14.44 0.05 -21.18
N ALA A 128 14.14 -0.59 -20.04
CA ALA A 128 13.35 -0.03 -18.95
C ALA A 128 14.25 0.04 -17.71
N GLU A 129 14.68 1.26 -17.40
CA GLU A 129 15.42 1.54 -16.17
C GLU A 129 14.47 1.35 -14.98
N VAL A 130 14.53 0.16 -14.36
CA VAL A 130 13.82 -0.09 -13.11
C VAL A 130 14.49 0.75 -12.03
N ASP A 131 13.69 1.47 -11.24
CA ASP A 131 14.17 2.24 -10.10
C ASP A 131 15.10 1.36 -9.23
N PRO A 132 16.36 1.78 -8.99
CA PRO A 132 17.31 1.04 -8.16
C PRO A 132 16.76 0.62 -6.80
N VAL A 133 15.90 1.47 -6.19
CA VAL A 133 15.25 1.18 -4.90
C VAL A 133 14.29 0.00 -5.01
N CYS A 134 13.50 -0.05 -6.08
CA CYS A 134 12.57 -1.16 -6.32
C CYS A 134 13.34 -2.46 -6.59
N LEU A 135 14.45 -2.39 -7.34
CA LEU A 135 15.28 -3.56 -7.62
C LEU A 135 15.96 -4.09 -6.35
N GLU A 136 16.49 -3.21 -5.50
CA GLU A 136 17.07 -3.61 -4.21
C GLU A 136 16.02 -4.26 -3.31
N LEU A 137 14.82 -3.69 -3.25
CA LEU A 137 13.71 -4.22 -2.47
C LEU A 137 13.28 -5.61 -2.96
N TRP A 138 13.15 -5.80 -4.28
CA TRP A 138 12.88 -7.10 -4.87
C TRP A 138 13.95 -8.14 -4.48
N LYS A 139 15.24 -7.78 -4.59
CA LYS A 139 16.35 -8.67 -4.20
C LYS A 139 16.28 -9.04 -2.71
N ASN A 140 15.99 -8.07 -1.85
CA ASN A 140 15.88 -8.27 -0.41
C ASN A 140 14.68 -9.16 -0.05
N THR A 141 13.52 -8.96 -0.70
CA THR A 141 12.33 -9.79 -0.50
C THR A 141 12.50 -11.21 -1.03
N LYS A 142 13.21 -11.38 -2.16
CA LYS A 142 13.51 -12.71 -2.74
C LYS A 142 14.62 -13.46 -1.99
N LYS A 143 15.38 -12.80 -1.11
CA LYS A 143 16.54 -13.39 -0.44
C LYS A 143 16.16 -14.67 0.32
N GLY A 144 16.75 -15.79 -0.10
CA GLY A 144 16.49 -17.11 0.49
C GLY A 144 15.34 -17.88 -0.16
N GLN A 145 14.66 -17.33 -1.16
CA GLN A 145 13.55 -17.98 -1.87
C GLN A 145 13.77 -17.95 -3.39
N LYS A 146 14.48 -18.96 -3.90
CA LYS A 146 14.91 -19.01 -5.32
C LYS A 146 13.75 -19.06 -6.30
N ASP A 147 12.74 -19.84 -5.99
CA ASP A 147 11.60 -20.11 -6.88
C ASP A 147 10.38 -19.23 -6.60
N ALA A 148 10.47 -18.37 -5.58
CA ALA A 148 9.36 -17.50 -5.23
C ALA A 148 9.21 -16.34 -6.20
N GLN A 149 7.96 -16.01 -6.52
CA GLN A 149 7.60 -14.84 -7.31
C GLN A 149 7.49 -13.64 -6.37
N VAL A 150 8.03 -12.49 -6.79
CA VAL A 150 8.03 -11.27 -5.97
C VAL A 150 7.52 -10.11 -6.79
N GLY A 151 6.46 -9.46 -6.30
CA GLY A 151 6.01 -8.16 -6.77
C GLY A 151 6.58 -7.04 -5.91
N VAL A 152 6.72 -5.84 -6.48
CA VAL A 152 7.00 -4.61 -5.74
C VAL A 152 5.86 -3.65 -6.00
N VAL A 153 5.22 -3.20 -4.92
CA VAL A 153 4.13 -2.24 -4.97
C VAL A 153 4.61 -0.90 -4.45
N ASP A 154 4.45 0.15 -5.25
CA ASP A 154 4.75 1.51 -4.86
C ASP A 154 3.48 2.25 -4.44
N PHE A 155 3.36 2.58 -3.15
CA PHE A 155 2.20 3.31 -2.64
C PHE A 155 2.35 4.80 -2.89
N LYS A 156 1.42 5.36 -3.67
CA LYS A 156 1.32 6.80 -3.95
C LYS A 156 0.15 7.39 -3.19
N VAL A 157 0.44 8.20 -2.17
CA VAL A 157 -0.60 8.82 -1.35
C VAL A 157 -1.06 10.12 -1.99
N ARG A 158 -2.36 10.28 -2.20
CA ARG A 158 -2.93 11.50 -2.80
C ARG A 158 -2.53 12.73 -1.99
N GLY A 159 -1.91 13.71 -2.67
CA GLY A 159 -1.46 14.96 -2.05
C GLY A 159 -0.08 14.89 -1.38
N VAL A 160 0.61 13.74 -1.47
CA VAL A 160 1.98 13.57 -1.00
C VAL A 160 2.85 13.18 -2.21
N GLU A 161 3.97 13.89 -2.41
CA GLU A 161 4.90 13.57 -3.52
C GLU A 161 5.74 12.33 -3.26
N GLN A 162 5.99 12.01 -1.98
CA GLN A 162 6.75 10.85 -1.58
C GLN A 162 5.94 9.56 -1.82
N THR A 163 6.57 8.61 -2.49
CA THR A 163 6.05 7.25 -2.65
C THR A 163 6.75 6.29 -1.68
N MET A 164 6.18 5.10 -1.50
CA MET A 164 6.65 4.11 -0.53
C MET A 164 6.59 2.71 -1.14
N PRO A 165 7.71 2.17 -1.62
CA PRO A 165 7.75 0.85 -2.20
C PRO A 165 7.77 -0.24 -1.13
N PHE A 166 7.04 -1.33 -1.37
CA PHE A 166 7.04 -2.55 -0.55
C PHE A 166 7.19 -3.78 -1.43
N GLY A 167 8.03 -4.72 -1.00
CA GLY A 167 8.14 -6.03 -1.62
C GLY A 167 7.03 -6.97 -1.14
N VAL A 168 6.39 -7.65 -2.08
CA VAL A 168 5.30 -8.59 -1.85
C VAL A 168 5.76 -9.95 -2.36
N LEU A 169 6.03 -10.84 -1.42
CA LEU A 169 6.32 -12.24 -1.71
C LEU A 169 5.02 -12.95 -2.05
N ILE A 170 4.96 -13.59 -3.22
CA ILE A 170 3.76 -14.27 -3.69
C ILE A 170 3.83 -15.72 -3.22
N SER A 171 2.90 -16.09 -2.34
CA SER A 171 2.85 -17.43 -1.77
C SER A 171 2.23 -18.45 -2.72
N ASP A 172 2.63 -19.71 -2.59
CA ASP A 172 2.03 -20.83 -3.32
C ASP A 172 0.54 -21.00 -3.00
N ASP A 173 0.12 -20.66 -1.77
CA ASP A 173 -1.28 -20.66 -1.36
C ASP A 173 -2.11 -19.67 -2.17
N ALA A 174 -1.63 -18.43 -2.36
CA ALA A 174 -2.31 -17.44 -3.17
C ALA A 174 -2.44 -17.90 -4.64
N ILE A 175 -1.40 -18.55 -5.18
CA ILE A 175 -1.43 -19.14 -6.53
C ILE A 175 -2.44 -20.30 -6.61
N ALA A 176 -2.42 -21.21 -5.64
CA ALA A 176 -3.33 -22.35 -5.57
C ALA A 176 -4.79 -21.87 -5.48
N ARG A 177 -5.06 -20.83 -4.67
CA ARG A 177 -6.38 -20.21 -4.57
C ARG A 177 -6.85 -19.63 -5.90
N MET A 178 -5.98 -18.91 -6.62
CA MET A 178 -6.31 -18.41 -7.96
C MET A 178 -6.64 -19.55 -8.92
N ARG A 179 -5.83 -20.62 -8.93
CA ARG A 179 -6.06 -21.79 -9.81
C ARG A 179 -7.33 -22.56 -9.47
N ALA A 180 -7.71 -22.61 -8.20
CA ALA A 180 -8.96 -23.21 -7.77
C ALA A 180 -10.20 -22.43 -8.26
N GLY A 181 -10.04 -21.17 -8.68
CA GLY A 181 -11.13 -20.31 -9.12
C GLY A 181 -12.14 -20.00 -8.01
N ALA A 182 -11.77 -20.22 -6.75
CA ALA A 182 -12.62 -19.95 -5.61
C ALA A 182 -12.80 -18.43 -5.47
N GLY A 183 -13.99 -17.94 -5.76
CA GLY A 183 -14.36 -16.54 -5.63
C GLY A 183 -14.38 -16.04 -4.18
N PHE A 184 -14.89 -14.82 -3.99
CA PHE A 184 -15.12 -14.25 -2.67
C PHE A 184 -16.59 -14.40 -2.28
N GLU A 185 -16.85 -14.73 -1.02
CA GLU A 185 -18.16 -14.51 -0.44
C GLU A 185 -18.25 -13.04 -0.01
N MET A 186 -19.17 -12.31 -0.64
CA MET A 186 -19.43 -10.91 -0.36
C MET A 186 -20.78 -10.78 0.35
N HIS A 187 -20.78 -10.16 1.52
CA HIS A 187 -22.00 -9.82 2.24
C HIS A 187 -22.30 -8.32 2.06
N SER A 188 -23.41 -8.02 1.42
CA SER A 188 -23.94 -6.67 1.30
C SER A 188 -25.20 -6.53 2.12
N ALA A 189 -25.33 -5.41 2.84
CA ALA A 189 -26.57 -5.08 3.55
C ALA A 189 -27.76 -4.89 2.59
N LEU A 190 -27.50 -4.54 1.33
CA LEU A 190 -28.53 -4.29 0.32
C LEU A 190 -28.82 -5.52 -0.56
N LEU A 191 -27.81 -6.34 -0.83
CA LEU A 191 -27.89 -7.44 -1.80
C LEU A 191 -27.78 -8.84 -1.18
N GLY A 192 -27.57 -8.94 0.14
CA GLY A 192 -27.37 -10.21 0.83
C GLY A 192 -25.99 -10.83 0.57
N ALA A 193 -25.88 -12.14 0.82
CA ALA A 193 -24.67 -12.92 0.56
C ALA A 193 -24.63 -13.34 -0.92
N ARG A 194 -23.50 -13.11 -1.58
CA ARG A 194 -23.26 -13.56 -2.96
C ARG A 194 -21.82 -14.00 -3.15
N THR A 195 -21.62 -15.01 -4.00
CA THR A 195 -20.28 -15.39 -4.45
C THR A 195 -19.90 -14.56 -5.67
N VAL A 196 -18.79 -13.83 -5.56
CA VAL A 196 -18.24 -12.98 -6.62
C VAL A 196 -16.99 -13.67 -7.19
N PRO A 197 -16.83 -13.79 -8.51
CA PRO A 197 -15.64 -14.40 -9.08
C PRO A 197 -14.37 -13.63 -8.69
N LEU A 198 -13.25 -14.35 -8.59
CA LEU A 198 -11.96 -13.73 -8.30
C LEU A 198 -11.57 -12.81 -9.46
N SER A 199 -11.49 -11.52 -9.19
CA SER A 199 -11.12 -10.48 -10.15
C SER A 199 -10.41 -9.36 -9.42
N CYS A 200 -9.63 -8.55 -10.13
CA CYS A 200 -8.98 -7.39 -9.52
C CYS A 200 -10.02 -6.48 -8.85
N THR A 201 -11.13 -6.19 -9.54
CA THR A 201 -12.24 -5.41 -8.98
C THR A 201 -12.78 -6.00 -7.69
N ALA A 202 -13.01 -7.31 -7.64
CA ALA A 202 -13.49 -7.96 -6.40
C ALA A 202 -12.44 -7.89 -5.27
N CYS A 203 -11.15 -8.10 -5.57
CA CYS A 203 -10.07 -7.93 -4.60
C CYS A 203 -10.01 -6.49 -4.06
N PHE A 204 -10.18 -5.49 -4.94
CA PHE A 204 -10.26 -4.09 -4.53
C PHE A 204 -11.47 -3.83 -3.65
N GLU A 205 -12.67 -4.17 -4.10
CA GLU A 205 -13.92 -3.94 -3.35
C GLU A 205 -13.83 -4.54 -1.95
N TRP A 206 -13.20 -5.72 -1.83
CA TRP A 206 -12.96 -6.35 -0.54
C TRP A 206 -12.02 -5.50 0.34
N VAL A 207 -10.88 -5.06 -0.20
CA VAL A 207 -9.93 -4.17 0.50
C VAL A 207 -10.57 -2.81 0.86
N PHE A 208 -11.45 -2.28 0.02
CA PHE A 208 -12.20 -1.03 0.25
C PHE A 208 -13.24 -1.17 1.35
N CYS A 209 -14.02 -2.27 1.37
CA CYS A 209 -15.04 -2.49 2.40
C CYS A 209 -14.44 -2.79 3.78
N PHE A 210 -13.21 -3.32 3.83
CA PHE A 210 -12.56 -3.72 5.08
C PHE A 210 -11.64 -2.65 5.69
N ALA A 211 -11.64 -1.43 5.16
CA ALA A 211 -10.70 -0.41 5.58
C ALA A 211 -10.85 -0.04 7.07
N PHE A 212 -9.84 -0.46 7.82
CA PHE A 212 -9.49 -0.26 9.23
C PHE A 212 -10.24 0.85 9.99
N ARG A 213 -11.19 0.44 10.85
CA ARG A 213 -11.79 1.29 11.90
C ARG A 213 -11.00 1.30 13.22
N ARG A 214 -9.81 0.67 13.29
CA ARG A 214 -9.19 0.29 14.57
C ARG A 214 -7.66 0.47 14.63
N PHE A 215 -7.14 1.64 14.29
CA PHE A 215 -5.71 1.95 14.50
C PHE A 215 -5.41 3.26 15.26
N LEU A 216 -6.42 3.99 15.74
CA LEU A 216 -6.21 5.26 16.46
C LEU A 216 -6.54 5.24 17.96
N MET A 217 -6.92 4.10 18.53
CA MET A 217 -7.26 4.00 19.98
C MET A 217 -6.27 3.16 20.82
N GLY A 218 -5.01 2.99 20.39
CA GLY A 218 -4.09 2.07 21.08
C GLY A 218 -2.60 2.36 21.00
N LEU A 219 -2.20 3.63 20.84
CA LEU A 219 -0.82 4.10 21.04
C LEU A 219 -0.81 5.43 21.79
#